data_AF-A0A940TTN2-F1
#
_entry.id   AF-A0A940TTN2-F1
#
_cell.length_a   1.000
_cell.length_b   1.000
_cell.length_c   1.000
_cell.angle_alpha   90.00
_cell.angle_beta   90.00
_cell.angle_gamma   90.00
#
_symmetry.space_group_name_H-M   'P 1'
#
loop_
_entity.id
_entity.type
_entity.pdbx_description
1 polymer ?
#
loop_
_entity_poly.entity_id
_entity_poly.type
_entity_poly.pdbx_seq_one_letter_code
_entity_poly.pdbx_strand_id
1 'polypeptide(L)'
;MVRSIFSLRVVLAGFILATALFAGTLAILWITRPEAAPPQSVTAILNITPGPTATQVTPTAAATSTATPTPLAAGELAIGVYTQVSGTGGEGLRLRAAAGLNEKILLLGSEGEIYLIKDGPRNADGYTWWLLVDPDDAARQGWAVTDYLSVVVNP
;
A
#
# COMPACT_ATOMS: atom_id res chain seq x y z
N MET A 1 -41.48 40.45 -26.11
CA MET A 1 -40.06 40.39 -26.47
C MET A 1 -39.48 38.97 -26.59
N VAL A 2 -40.11 37.92 -26.03
CA VAL A 2 -39.57 36.54 -25.99
C VAL A 2 -39.75 35.74 -27.29
N ARG A 3 -40.74 36.05 -28.13
CA ARG A 3 -41.04 35.29 -29.37
C ARG A 3 -39.96 35.35 -30.45
N SER A 4 -39.08 36.35 -30.42
CA SER A 4 -37.95 36.50 -31.36
C SER A 4 -36.78 35.55 -31.01
N ILE A 5 -36.59 35.26 -29.72
CA ILE A 5 -35.52 34.38 -29.21
C ILE A 5 -35.78 32.91 -29.58
N PHE A 6 -37.04 32.51 -29.71
CA PHE A 6 -37.47 31.15 -30.10
C PHE A 6 -37.82 31.02 -31.59
N SER A 7 -37.16 31.76 -32.48
CA SER A 7 -37.31 31.45 -33.90
C SER A 7 -36.68 30.08 -34.20
N LEU A 8 -37.34 29.27 -35.04
CA LEU A 8 -36.86 27.93 -35.39
C LEU A 8 -35.40 27.94 -35.85
N ARG A 9 -34.97 29.02 -36.51
CA ARG A 9 -33.59 29.25 -36.95
C ARG A 9 -32.60 29.40 -35.79
N VAL A 10 -32.98 30.08 -34.71
CA VAL A 10 -32.12 30.23 -33.51
C VAL A 10 -32.00 28.91 -32.76
N VAL A 11 -33.09 28.14 -32.66
CA VAL A 11 -33.06 26.79 -32.08
C VAL A 11 -32.17 25.86 -32.91
N LEU A 12 -32.29 25.91 -34.24
CA LEU A 12 -31.44 25.13 -35.15
C LEU A 12 -29.96 25.52 -35.02
N ALA A 13 -29.66 26.82 -35.00
CA ALA A 13 -28.30 27.32 -34.84
C ALA A 13 -27.69 26.94 -33.48
N GLY A 14 -28.48 27.02 -32.40
CA GLY A 14 -28.06 26.58 -31.07
C GLY A 14 -27.76 25.09 -31.01
N PHE A 15 -28.59 24.26 -31.65
CA PHE A 15 -28.36 22.82 -31.71
C PHE A 15 -27.09 22.48 -32.52
N ILE A 16 -26.85 23.16 -33.66
CA ILE A 16 -25.63 22.97 -34.46
C ILE A 16 -24.39 23.39 -33.68
N LEU A 17 -24.44 24.50 -32.94
CA LEU A 17 -23.33 24.94 -32.12
C LEU A 17 -23.05 23.96 -30.96
N ALA A 18 -24.11 23.47 -30.31
CA ALA A 18 -23.99 22.49 -29.23
C ALA A 18 -23.40 21.16 -29.72
N THR A 19 -23.84 20.66 -30.87
CA THR A 19 -23.28 19.42 -31.45
C THR A 19 -21.84 19.61 -31.90
N ALA A 20 -21.48 20.77 -32.46
CA ALA A 20 -20.10 21.07 -32.83
C ALA A 20 -19.18 21.13 -31.61
N LEU A 21 -19.62 21.79 -30.52
CA LEU A 21 -18.87 21.83 -29.26
C LEU A 21 -18.73 20.43 -28.63
N PHE A 22 -19.81 19.64 -28.62
CA PHE A 22 -19.78 18.28 -28.09
C PHE A 22 -18.89 17.34 -28.91
N ALA A 23 -18.91 17.45 -30.24
CA ALA A 23 -18.00 16.70 -31.10
C ALA A 23 -16.55 17.12 -30.87
N GLY A 24 -16.30 18.43 -30.69
CA GLY A 24 -14.99 18.97 -30.36
C GLY A 24 -14.46 18.45 -29.02
N THR A 25 -15.28 18.42 -27.97
CA THR A 25 -14.87 17.88 -26.67
C THR A 25 -14.62 16.37 -26.72
N LEU A 26 -15.44 15.61 -27.45
CA LEU A 26 -15.20 14.19 -27.67
C LEU A 26 -13.90 13.92 -28.43
N ALA A 27 -13.59 14.73 -29.44
CA ALA A 27 -12.34 14.64 -30.20
C ALA A 27 -11.13 14.94 -29.30
N ILE A 28 -11.20 15.99 -28.48
CA ILE A 28 -10.15 16.32 -27.51
C ILE A 28 -9.96 15.16 -26.53
N LEU A 29 -11.04 14.62 -25.96
CA LEU A 29 -10.98 13.53 -25.00
C LEU A 29 -10.44 12.23 -25.62
N TRP A 30 -10.62 12.03 -26.92
CA TRP A 30 -9.99 10.95 -27.69
C TRP A 30 -8.49 11.17 -27.90
N ILE A 31 -8.07 12.40 -28.17
CA ILE A 31 -6.65 12.76 -28.40
C ILE A 31 -5.85 12.75 -27.10
N THR A 32 -6.47 13.12 -25.98
CA THR A 32 -5.81 13.13 -24.66
C THR A 32 -5.86 11.79 -23.95
N ARG A 33 -6.31 10.70 -24.61
CA ARG A 33 -6.26 9.37 -24.00
C ARG A 33 -4.79 9.02 -23.77
N PRO A 34 -4.36 8.76 -22.53
CA PRO A 34 -3.00 8.29 -22.29
C PRO A 34 -2.81 6.96 -23.01
N GLU A 35 -1.77 6.86 -23.83
CA GLU A 35 -1.33 5.59 -24.42
C GLU A 35 -1.09 4.59 -23.29
N ALA A 36 -1.61 3.37 -23.40
CA ALA A 36 -1.33 2.33 -22.43
C ALA A 36 0.18 2.07 -22.42
N ALA A 37 0.82 2.25 -21.26
CA ALA A 37 2.23 1.93 -21.11
C ALA A 37 2.48 0.46 -21.47
N PRO A 38 3.49 0.13 -22.29
CA PRO A 38 3.86 -1.24 -22.55
C PRO A 38 4.13 -1.97 -21.22
N PRO A 39 3.73 -3.25 -21.07
CA PRO A 39 4.05 -4.01 -19.87
C PRO A 39 5.57 -4.09 -19.72
N GLN A 40 6.10 -3.42 -18.70
CA GLN A 40 7.51 -3.41 -18.38
C GLN A 40 7.87 -4.79 -17.81
N SER A 41 8.57 -5.60 -18.60
CA SER A 41 9.07 -6.91 -18.18
C SER A 41 10.29 -6.70 -17.28
N VAL A 42 10.07 -6.64 -15.96
CA VAL A 42 11.15 -6.61 -14.98
C VAL A 42 11.82 -7.98 -14.96
N THR A 43 13.04 -8.05 -15.51
CA THR A 43 13.86 -9.26 -15.47
C THR A 43 14.62 -9.25 -14.15
N ALA A 44 14.18 -10.02 -13.15
CA ALA A 44 14.87 -10.15 -11.88
C ALA A 44 16.25 -10.79 -12.10
N ILE A 45 17.32 -10.05 -11.83
CA ILE A 45 18.69 -10.55 -11.88
C ILE A 45 19.01 -11.13 -10.50
N LEU A 46 19.13 -12.45 -10.40
CA LEU A 46 19.51 -13.14 -9.17
C LEU A 46 21.01 -12.96 -8.90
N ASN A 47 21.37 -12.00 -8.06
CA ASN A 47 22.76 -11.83 -7.61
C ASN A 47 23.01 -12.67 -6.35
N ILE A 48 23.62 -13.85 -6.52
CA ILE A 48 23.99 -14.74 -5.42
C ILE A 48 25.27 -14.20 -4.78
N THR A 49 25.15 -13.45 -3.68
CA THR A 49 26.29 -13.14 -2.81
C THR A 49 26.62 -14.35 -1.94
N PRO A 50 27.84 -14.90 -1.98
CA PRO A 50 28.25 -15.99 -1.10
C PRO A 50 28.20 -15.53 0.36
N GLY A 51 27.45 -16.24 1.19
CA GLY A 51 27.33 -15.98 2.63
C GLY A 51 28.62 -16.32 3.39
N PRO A 52 28.92 -15.62 4.50
CA PRO A 52 30.08 -15.93 5.32
C PRO A 52 29.95 -17.31 5.96
N THR A 53 31.01 -18.10 5.83
CA THR A 53 31.22 -19.42 6.46
C THR A 53 30.98 -19.35 7.97
N ALA A 54 30.17 -20.28 8.49
CA ALA A 54 29.87 -20.42 9.90
C ALA A 54 31.14 -20.62 10.76
N THR A 55 31.36 -19.77 11.75
CA THR A 55 32.28 -20.03 12.87
C THR A 55 31.42 -20.41 14.08
N GLN A 56 31.59 -21.65 14.55
CA GLN A 56 30.87 -22.20 15.69
C GLN A 56 31.45 -21.65 17.01
N VAL A 57 30.61 -21.09 17.88
CA VAL A 57 30.93 -20.76 19.28
C VAL A 57 29.88 -21.38 20.22
N THR A 58 30.37 -22.07 21.25
CA THR A 58 29.64 -22.87 22.27
C THR A 58 29.12 -21.96 23.42
N PRO A 59 28.06 -22.34 24.17
CA PRO A 59 27.00 -21.43 24.59
C PRO A 59 27.20 -20.82 25.99
N THR A 60 26.66 -19.60 26.18
CA THR A 60 26.31 -19.06 27.50
C THR A 60 24.82 -18.74 27.48
N ALA A 61 24.07 -19.35 28.41
CA ALA A 61 22.64 -19.21 28.52
C ALA A 61 22.24 -17.78 28.91
N ALA A 62 21.51 -17.11 28.02
CA ALA A 62 20.64 -15.98 28.32
C ALA A 62 19.38 -16.15 27.45
N ALA A 63 18.21 -15.93 28.04
CA ALA A 63 16.91 -16.40 27.55
C ALA A 63 16.57 -16.05 26.08
N THR A 64 16.28 -17.12 25.33
CA THR A 64 15.23 -17.33 24.30
C THR A 64 14.49 -16.07 23.81
N SER A 65 14.51 -15.71 22.51
CA SER A 65 14.15 -16.53 21.35
C SER A 65 14.95 -16.16 20.10
N THR A 66 15.69 -17.13 19.57
CA THR A 66 16.22 -17.09 18.21
C THR A 66 15.09 -17.51 17.28
N ALA A 67 14.54 -16.58 16.50
CA ALA A 67 13.67 -16.94 15.39
C ALA A 67 14.52 -17.68 14.35
N THR A 68 14.32 -18.99 14.24
CA THR A 68 14.68 -19.73 13.03
C THR A 68 13.99 -19.05 11.86
N PRO A 69 14.69 -18.66 10.77
CA PRO A 69 14.00 -18.25 9.57
C PRO A 69 13.34 -19.50 8.97
N THR A 70 12.10 -19.76 9.35
CA THR A 70 11.25 -20.71 8.66
C THR A 70 11.13 -20.23 7.21
N PRO A 71 11.32 -21.10 6.20
CA PRO A 71 11.14 -20.72 4.80
C PRO A 71 9.72 -20.19 4.61
N LEU A 72 9.64 -18.91 4.28
CA LEU A 72 8.44 -18.10 4.18
C LEU A 72 7.42 -18.78 3.25
N ALA A 73 6.30 -19.23 3.81
CA ALA A 73 5.17 -19.66 3.00
C ALA A 73 4.68 -18.44 2.21
N ALA A 74 4.43 -18.61 0.91
CA ALA A 74 3.88 -17.54 0.07
C ALA A 74 2.57 -17.02 0.69
N GLY A 75 2.59 -15.77 1.18
CA GLY A 75 1.49 -15.15 1.94
C GLY A 75 1.80 -14.85 3.41
N GLU A 76 2.98 -15.21 3.92
CA GLU A 76 3.43 -14.80 5.25
C GLU A 76 3.99 -13.36 5.27
N LEU A 77 3.68 -12.64 6.35
CA LEU A 77 4.25 -11.32 6.63
C LEU A 77 5.77 -11.47 6.81
N ALA A 78 6.54 -10.67 6.08
CA ALA A 78 7.99 -10.64 6.17
C ALA A 78 8.52 -9.23 6.01
N ILE A 79 9.75 -9.02 6.49
CA ILE A 79 10.47 -7.77 6.28
C ILE A 79 10.62 -7.52 4.77
N GLY A 80 10.28 -6.31 4.33
CA GLY A 80 10.31 -5.91 2.93
C GLY A 80 9.01 -6.18 2.15
N VAL A 81 7.99 -6.74 2.79
CA VAL A 81 6.68 -6.98 2.18
C VAL A 81 5.72 -5.81 2.47
N TYR A 82 4.89 -5.48 1.49
CA TYR A 82 3.78 -4.54 1.65
C TYR A 82 2.59 -5.24 2.30
N THR A 83 2.06 -4.62 3.34
CA THR A 83 0.89 -5.10 4.07
C THR A 83 -0.16 -4.01 4.12
N GLN A 84 -1.41 -4.41 4.02
CA GLN A 84 -2.57 -3.54 4.17
C GLN A 84 -3.16 -3.73 5.56
N VAL A 85 -3.56 -2.64 6.21
CA VAL A 85 -4.36 -2.69 7.43
C VAL A 85 -5.75 -3.22 7.09
N SER A 86 -6.15 -4.31 7.73
CA SER A 86 -7.43 -4.98 7.47
C SER A 86 -8.06 -5.49 8.77
N GLY A 87 -9.38 -5.62 8.79
CA GLY A 87 -10.11 -6.25 9.89
C GLY A 87 -10.38 -5.32 11.08
N THR A 88 -10.19 -4.00 10.92
CA THR A 88 -10.52 -3.02 11.97
C THR A 88 -11.98 -2.54 11.90
N GLY A 89 -12.73 -2.96 10.87
CA GLY A 89 -14.13 -2.57 10.68
C GLY A 89 -14.33 -1.07 10.45
N GLY A 90 -13.27 -0.34 10.08
CA GLY A 90 -13.28 1.10 9.85
C GLY A 90 -12.81 1.95 11.04
N GLU A 91 -12.47 1.36 12.18
CA GLU A 91 -11.90 2.13 13.32
C GLU A 91 -10.41 2.47 13.14
N GLY A 92 -9.71 1.77 12.23
CA GLY A 92 -8.29 1.92 12.01
C GLY A 92 -7.43 1.17 13.05
N LEU A 93 -6.16 0.97 12.71
CA LEU A 93 -5.19 0.22 13.50
C LEU A 93 -4.25 1.18 14.23
N ARG A 94 -4.14 1.01 15.55
CA ARG A 94 -3.26 1.83 16.39
C ARG A 94 -1.83 1.33 16.28
N LEU A 95 -0.97 2.14 15.66
CA LEU A 95 0.46 1.90 15.56
C LEU A 95 1.17 2.53 16.75
N ARG A 96 2.00 1.74 17.41
CA ARG A 96 2.60 2.07 18.71
C ARG A 96 4.11 2.28 18.63
N ALA A 97 4.69 2.90 19.65
CA ALA A 97 6.11 3.20 19.70
C ALA A 97 7.00 1.95 19.80
N ALA A 98 6.49 0.90 20.45
CA ALA A 98 7.13 -0.40 20.55
C ALA A 98 6.09 -1.51 20.45
N ALA A 99 6.55 -2.75 20.36
CA ALA A 99 5.71 -3.94 20.42
C ALA A 99 5.10 -4.10 21.81
N GLY A 100 3.78 -3.95 21.93
CA GLY A 100 3.03 -4.17 23.17
C GLY A 100 1.74 -3.37 23.24
N LEU A 101 0.76 -3.87 23.98
CA LEU A 101 -0.56 -3.25 24.17
C LEU A 101 -0.51 -2.03 25.11
N ASN A 102 0.52 -1.94 25.94
CA ASN A 102 0.72 -0.84 26.90
C ASN A 102 1.60 0.28 26.35
N GLU A 103 2.09 0.13 25.11
CA GLU A 103 3.00 1.10 24.49
C GLU A 103 2.27 2.34 23.98
N LYS A 104 2.97 3.48 23.99
CA LYS A 104 2.44 4.77 23.51
C LYS A 104 1.99 4.65 22.06
N ILE A 105 0.77 5.12 21.77
CA ILE A 105 0.26 5.21 20.40
C ILE A 105 0.98 6.37 19.69
N LEU A 106 1.55 6.09 18.52
CA LEU A 106 2.21 7.09 17.67
C LEU A 106 1.27 7.58 16.59
N LEU A 107 0.56 6.66 15.93
CA LEU A 107 -0.31 6.99 14.81
C LEU A 107 -1.47 5.99 14.70
N LEU A 108 -2.48 6.36 13.92
CA LEU A 108 -3.60 5.51 13.57
C LEU A 108 -3.54 5.25 12.07
N GLY A 109 -3.32 4.00 11.68
CA GLY A 109 -3.38 3.56 10.29
C GLY A 109 -4.82 3.32 9.90
N SER A 110 -5.26 3.88 8.79
CA SER A 110 -6.64 3.72 8.33
C SER A 110 -6.85 2.32 7.75
N GLU A 111 -8.08 1.80 7.83
CA GLU A 111 -8.44 0.54 7.15
C GLU A 111 -8.16 0.68 5.65
N GLY A 112 -7.51 -0.32 5.07
CA GLY A 112 -7.11 -0.31 3.67
C GLY A 112 -5.81 0.44 3.35
N GLU A 113 -5.19 1.11 4.34
CA GLU A 113 -3.91 1.79 4.15
C GLU A 113 -2.77 0.76 4.04
N ILE A 114 -1.82 1.02 3.12
CA ILE A 114 -0.71 0.12 2.81
C ILE A 114 0.55 0.64 3.51
N TYR A 115 1.25 -0.26 4.18
CA TYR A 115 2.51 0.00 4.85
C TYR A 115 3.58 -1.03 4.44
N LEU A 116 4.84 -0.64 4.52
CA LEU A 116 5.98 -1.52 4.32
C LEU A 116 6.47 -2.06 5.67
N ILE A 117 6.65 -3.37 5.77
CA ILE A 117 7.24 -3.99 6.96
C ILE A 117 8.76 -3.76 6.95
N LYS A 118 9.27 -3.05 7.97
CA LYS A 118 10.70 -2.78 8.12
C LYS A 118 11.38 -3.62 9.20
N ASP A 119 10.64 -4.07 10.20
CA ASP A 119 11.18 -4.84 11.33
C ASP A 119 10.09 -5.76 11.93
N GLY A 120 10.50 -6.76 12.71
CA GLY A 120 9.67 -7.83 13.27
C GLY A 120 10.09 -9.24 12.77
N PRO A 121 9.45 -10.33 13.23
CA PRO A 121 8.35 -10.37 14.19
C PRO A 121 8.85 -10.22 15.64
N ARG A 122 8.13 -9.44 16.45
CA ARG A 122 8.38 -9.33 17.89
C ARG A 122 7.16 -9.83 18.67
N ASN A 123 7.36 -10.83 19.53
CA ASN A 123 6.29 -11.34 20.38
C ASN A 123 6.19 -10.52 21.67
N ALA A 124 5.02 -9.94 21.92
CA ALA A 124 4.72 -9.18 23.13
C ALA A 124 3.22 -9.26 23.45
N ASP A 125 2.88 -9.41 24.74
CA ASP A 125 1.50 -9.48 25.24
C ASP A 125 0.62 -10.57 24.57
N GLY A 126 1.25 -11.65 24.09
CA GLY A 126 0.56 -12.75 23.39
C GLY A 126 0.30 -12.50 21.90
N TYR A 127 0.75 -11.37 21.36
CA TYR A 127 0.59 -11.00 19.95
C TYR A 127 1.95 -10.95 19.23
N THR A 128 1.92 -11.16 17.91
CA THR A 128 3.07 -10.92 17.03
C THR A 128 2.99 -9.50 16.48
N TRP A 129 4.05 -8.73 16.67
CA TRP A 129 4.13 -7.34 16.27
C TRP A 129 5.14 -7.13 15.14
N TRP A 130 4.78 -6.21 14.23
CA TRP A 130 5.59 -5.80 13.09
C TRP A 130 5.73 -4.29 13.06
N LEU A 131 6.93 -3.79 12.73
CA LEU A 131 7.16 -2.37 12.50
C LEU A 131 6.74 -2.02 11.08
N LEU A 132 5.71 -1.21 11.00
CA LEU A 132 5.16 -0.69 9.77
C LEU A 132 5.70 0.71 9.53
N VAL A 133 6.06 0.99 8.28
CA VAL A 133 6.54 2.29 7.83
C VAL A 133 5.82 2.64 6.55
N ASP A 134 5.29 3.86 6.48
CA ASP A 134 4.69 4.38 5.25
C ASP A 134 5.78 4.50 4.17
N PRO A 135 5.56 3.95 2.95
CA PRO A 135 6.55 4.03 1.87
C PRO A 135 6.83 5.46 1.39
N ASP A 136 5.87 6.39 1.55
CA ASP A 136 5.99 7.78 1.12
C ASP A 136 6.55 8.68 2.24
N ASP A 137 6.31 8.34 3.51
CA ASP A 137 6.78 9.10 4.68
C ASP A 137 7.33 8.22 5.80
N ALA A 138 8.67 8.13 5.89
CA ALA A 138 9.34 7.37 6.93
C ALA A 138 9.07 7.86 8.37
N ALA A 139 8.57 9.09 8.58
CA ALA A 139 8.16 9.57 9.89
C ALA A 139 6.86 8.90 10.38
N ARG A 140 6.02 8.41 9.45
CA ARG A 140 4.79 7.66 9.75
C ARG A 140 5.13 6.19 9.94
N GLN A 141 5.67 5.88 11.12
CA GLN A 141 6.02 4.52 11.51
C GLN A 141 5.46 4.11 12.87
N GLY A 142 5.25 2.82 13.05
CA GLY A 142 4.95 2.24 14.35
C GLY A 142 4.67 0.74 14.31
N TRP A 143 4.59 0.15 15.49
CA TRP A 143 4.36 -1.27 15.70
C TRP A 143 2.88 -1.60 15.66
N ALA A 144 2.51 -2.61 14.89
CA ALA A 144 1.14 -3.09 14.76
C ALA A 144 1.08 -4.62 14.88
N VAL A 145 -0.09 -5.13 15.28
CA VAL A 145 -0.33 -6.56 15.50
C VAL A 145 -0.62 -7.27 14.17
N THR A 146 -0.05 -8.45 14.01
CA THR A 146 -0.19 -9.32 12.83
C THR A 146 -1.65 -9.61 12.44
N ASP A 147 -2.55 -9.72 13.41
CA ASP A 147 -3.96 -10.10 13.20
C ASP A 147 -4.74 -9.09 12.36
N TYR A 148 -4.27 -7.85 12.31
CA TYR A 148 -4.89 -6.76 11.55
C TYR A 148 -4.10 -6.41 10.27
N LEU A 149 -3.21 -7.32 9.84
CA LEU A 149 -2.33 -7.13 8.69
C LEU A 149 -2.61 -8.19 7.63
N SER A 150 -2.91 -7.72 6.42
CA SER A 150 -3.10 -8.55 5.24
C SER A 150 -1.98 -8.30 4.24
N VAL A 151 -1.27 -9.35 3.84
CA VAL A 151 -0.20 -9.24 2.85
C VAL A 151 -0.77 -8.87 1.49
N VAL A 152 -0.24 -7.80 0.90
CA VAL A 152 -0.56 -7.42 -0.48
C VAL A 152 0.52 -8.01 -1.39
N VAL A 153 0.27 -9.22 -1.90
CA VAL A 153 1.09 -9.77 -2.98
C VAL A 153 0.69 -9.05 -4.27
N ASN A 154 1.54 -8.10 -4.69
CA ASN A 154 1.44 -7.30 -5.92
C ASN A 154 0.60 -6.00 -5.80
N PRO A 155 1.22 -4.86 -5.47
CA PRO A 155 0.63 -3.54 -5.76
C PRO A 155 0.55 -3.26 -7.26
#